data_AF-A0A7Z1TA01-F1
#
_entry.id   AF-A0A7Z1TA01-F1
#
_cell.length_a   1.000
_cell.length_b   1.000
_cell.length_c   1.000
_cell.angle_alpha   90.00
_cell.angle_beta   90.00
_cell.angle_gamma   90.00
#
_symmetry.space_group_name_H-M   'P 1'
#
loop_
_entity.id
_entity.type
_entity.pdbx_description
1 polymer ?
#
loop_
_entity_poly.entity_id
_entity_poly.type
_entity_poly.pdbx_seq_one_letter_code
_entity_poly.pdbx_strand_id
1 'polypeptide(L)'
;MTQGDSWCRVNKEPLFYVNYGSKNSRLGLSSQNFFSVERSGSQTKQQWIDSAERLGFISERIQQQKEIDSMNLKIKDDHEKQLKIKEMNAPVNASVGDLICRKDYEAKPYQYPGIAYYKAYVERKENNKLQLRLVWHGGDGFVVNDISTINNIIWSSPNGWKHCD
;
A
#
# COMPACT_ATOMS: atom_id res chain seq x y z
N MET A 1 -20.54 -28.51 -13.59
CA MET A 1 -20.71 -28.01 -12.21
C MET A 1 -19.35 -28.13 -11.55
N THR A 2 -18.71 -27.03 -11.14
CA THR A 2 -17.36 -27.05 -10.56
C THR A 2 -17.44 -27.64 -9.15
N GLN A 3 -17.03 -28.90 -9.03
CA GLN A 3 -16.99 -29.66 -7.79
C GLN A 3 -15.77 -29.19 -6.98
N GLY A 4 -16.00 -28.42 -5.92
CA GLY A 4 -14.95 -27.82 -5.09
C GLY A 4 -15.42 -26.61 -4.29
N ASP A 5 -16.43 -25.90 -4.78
CA ASP A 5 -17.10 -24.82 -4.05
C ASP A 5 -18.25 -25.39 -3.23
N SER A 6 -18.35 -25.04 -1.94
CA SER A 6 -19.51 -25.33 -1.09
C SER A 6 -20.81 -24.64 -1.57
N TRP A 7 -20.80 -24.01 -2.74
CA TRP A 7 -21.89 -23.21 -3.30
C TRP A 7 -22.35 -23.77 -4.64
N CYS A 8 -23.65 -24.04 -4.73
CA CYS A 8 -24.33 -24.26 -6.00
C CYS A 8 -24.87 -22.92 -6.52
N ARG A 9 -24.69 -22.69 -7.84
CA ARG A 9 -25.04 -21.44 -8.51
C ARG A 9 -25.79 -21.67 -9.81
N VAL A 10 -26.71 -20.77 -10.13
CA VAL A 10 -27.43 -20.73 -11.41
C VAL A 10 -27.32 -19.31 -11.95
N ASN A 11 -26.95 -19.16 -13.23
CA ASN A 11 -26.75 -17.85 -13.87
C ASN A 11 -25.85 -16.91 -13.05
N LYS A 12 -24.83 -17.47 -12.38
CA LYS A 12 -23.87 -16.76 -11.52
C LYS A 12 -24.46 -16.19 -10.22
N GLU A 13 -25.68 -16.59 -9.85
CA GLU A 13 -26.33 -16.26 -8.58
C GLU A 13 -26.29 -17.45 -7.61
N PRO A 14 -26.21 -17.20 -6.30
CA PRO A 14 -26.17 -18.26 -5.31
C PRO A 14 -27.54 -18.95 -5.26
N LEU A 15 -27.58 -20.26 -5.48
CA LEU A 15 -28.80 -21.05 -5.39
C LEU A 15 -28.93 -21.67 -3.98
N PHE A 16 -27.90 -22.43 -3.58
CA PHE A 16 -27.83 -23.00 -2.23
C PHE A 16 -26.38 -23.28 -1.83
N TYR A 17 -26.13 -23.33 -0.52
CA TYR A 17 -24.85 -23.66 0.08
C TYR A 17 -24.91 -25.03 0.74
N VAL A 18 -23.89 -25.87 0.53
CA VAL A 18 -23.76 -27.18 1.15
C VAL A 18 -22.71 -27.10 2.25
N ASN A 19 -23.14 -27.25 3.50
CA ASN A 19 -22.24 -27.36 4.63
C ASN A 19 -21.88 -28.83 4.88
N TYR A 20 -20.59 -29.15 4.78
CA TYR A 20 -20.08 -30.46 5.16
C TYR A 20 -19.71 -30.42 6.65
N GLY A 21 -20.50 -31.09 7.51
CA GLY A 21 -20.19 -31.22 8.93
C GLY A 21 -18.74 -31.68 9.19
N SER A 22 -18.16 -31.21 10.30
CA SER A 22 -16.75 -31.38 10.68
C SER A 22 -16.21 -32.82 10.51
N LYS A 23 -15.04 -32.96 9.86
CA LYS A 23 -14.33 -34.22 9.60
C LYS A 23 -13.68 -34.87 10.84
N ASN A 24 -14.23 -34.67 12.05
CA ASN A 24 -13.62 -35.13 13.30
C ASN A 24 -14.36 -36.30 13.98
N SER A 25 -15.15 -37.10 13.28
CA SER A 25 -15.68 -38.35 13.86
C SER A 25 -14.65 -39.49 13.73
N ARG A 26 -13.93 -39.79 14.81
CA ARG A 26 -12.98 -40.94 14.93
C ARG A 26 -13.66 -42.32 14.96
N LEU A 27 -14.93 -42.44 14.58
CA LEU A 27 -15.66 -43.70 14.49
C LEU A 27 -16.15 -43.88 13.06
N GLY A 28 -15.71 -44.96 12.43
CA GLY A 28 -15.88 -45.29 11.01
C GLY A 28 -17.31 -45.61 10.57
N LEU A 29 -18.26 -44.70 10.80
CA LEU A 29 -19.53 -44.62 10.08
C LEU A 29 -19.78 -43.14 9.74
N SER A 30 -19.22 -42.67 8.61
CA SER A 30 -19.40 -41.28 8.17
C SER A 30 -20.77 -41.09 7.50
N SER A 31 -21.84 -41.01 8.28
CA SER A 31 -23.00 -40.23 7.85
C SER A 31 -22.54 -38.77 7.79
N GLN A 32 -22.04 -38.34 6.63
CA GLN A 32 -21.77 -36.93 6.39
C GLN A 32 -23.10 -36.20 6.58
N ASN A 33 -23.28 -35.53 7.73
CA ASN A 33 -24.40 -34.63 7.92
C ASN A 33 -24.14 -33.43 7.02
N PHE A 34 -24.61 -33.53 5.77
CA PHE A 34 -24.69 -32.39 4.88
C PHE A 34 -26.05 -31.74 5.08
N PHE A 35 -26.05 -30.42 5.22
CA PHE A 35 -27.27 -29.63 5.16
C PHE A 35 -27.11 -28.58 4.07
N SER A 36 -28.19 -28.36 3.32
CA SER A 36 -28.29 -27.24 2.40
C SER A 36 -28.85 -26.02 3.12
N VAL A 37 -28.28 -24.86 2.82
CA VAL A 37 -28.85 -23.56 3.17
C VAL A 37 -29.36 -22.94 1.88
N GLU A 38 -30.66 -22.66 1.84
CA GLU A 38 -31.36 -22.13 0.67
C GLU A 38 -32.02 -20.79 1.03
N ARG A 39 -32.40 -20.02 0.01
CA ARG A 39 -33.16 -18.79 0.21
C ARG A 39 -34.50 -19.09 0.87
N SER A 40 -34.78 -18.46 2.01
CA SER A 40 -36.10 -18.54 2.64
C SER A 40 -37.17 -17.80 1.81
N GLY A 41 -38.42 -18.26 1.85
CA GLY A 41 -39.52 -17.60 1.13
C GLY A 41 -39.80 -16.15 1.58
N SER A 42 -39.36 -15.78 2.79
CA SER A 42 -39.48 -14.43 3.35
C SER A 42 -38.33 -13.50 3.01
N GLN A 43 -37.21 -14.00 2.47
CA GLN A 43 -36.06 -13.19 2.10
C GLN A 43 -36.20 -12.66 0.66
N THR A 44 -35.90 -11.37 0.50
CA THR A 44 -35.75 -10.79 -0.83
C THR A 44 -34.51 -11.35 -1.53
N LYS A 45 -34.46 -11.24 -2.86
CA LYS A 45 -33.29 -11.65 -3.65
C LYS A 45 -32.00 -10.97 -3.17
N GLN A 46 -32.05 -9.68 -2.84
CA GLN A 46 -30.88 -8.95 -2.35
C GLN A 46 -30.42 -9.45 -0.98
N GLN A 47 -31.36 -9.68 -0.04
CA GLN A 47 -31.03 -10.23 1.28
C GLN A 47 -30.37 -11.61 1.21
N TRP A 48 -30.77 -12.43 0.24
CA TRP A 48 -30.13 -13.72 -0.02
C TRP A 48 -28.72 -13.58 -0.57
N ILE A 49 -28.52 -12.67 -1.52
CA ILE A 49 -27.18 -12.36 -2.06
C ILE A 49 -26.27 -11.87 -0.93
N ASP A 50 -26.70 -10.90 -0.12
CA ASP A 50 -25.91 -10.37 0.99
C ASP A 50 -25.55 -11.46 2.02
N SER A 51 -26.47 -12.39 2.28
CA SER A 51 -26.23 -13.53 3.17
C SER A 51 -25.25 -14.53 2.57
N ALA A 52 -25.35 -14.80 1.28
CA ALA A 52 -24.43 -15.67 0.57
C ALA A 52 -23.01 -15.08 0.55
N GLU A 53 -22.88 -13.78 0.34
CA GLU A 53 -21.59 -13.07 0.38
C GLU A 53 -20.91 -13.19 1.75
N ARG A 54 -21.67 -13.02 2.85
CA ARG A 54 -21.16 -13.23 4.23
C ARG A 54 -20.72 -14.68 4.49
N LEU A 55 -21.37 -15.64 3.84
CA LEU A 55 -21.05 -17.06 3.90
C LEU A 55 -19.98 -17.48 2.87
N GLY A 56 -19.31 -16.51 2.22
CA GLY A 56 -18.16 -16.74 1.35
C GLY A 56 -18.49 -16.93 -0.14
N PHE A 57 -19.74 -16.70 -0.57
CA PHE A 57 -20.07 -16.65 -1.99
C PHE A 57 -19.45 -15.40 -2.63
N ILE A 58 -18.55 -15.59 -3.60
CA ILE A 58 -17.97 -14.49 -4.37
C ILE A 58 -18.78 -14.34 -5.66
N SER A 59 -19.61 -13.30 -5.73
CA SER A 59 -20.31 -12.91 -6.97
C SER A 59 -19.32 -12.29 -7.97
N GLU A 60 -19.63 -12.33 -9.27
CA GLU A 60 -18.83 -11.61 -10.28
C GLU A 60 -18.74 -10.11 -9.97
N ARG A 61 -19.79 -9.54 -9.38
CA ARG A 61 -19.81 -8.15 -8.93
C ARG A 61 -18.74 -7.87 -7.87
N ILE A 62 -18.63 -8.71 -6.84
CA ILE A 62 -17.57 -8.57 -5.82
C ILE A 62 -16.20 -8.78 -6.45
N GLN A 63 -16.07 -9.78 -7.33
CA GLN A 63 -14.81 -10.09 -7.99
C GLN A 63 -14.32 -8.90 -8.83
N GLN A 64 -15.20 -8.32 -9.65
CA GLN A 64 -14.92 -7.12 -10.43
C GLN A 64 -14.59 -5.92 -9.55
N GLN A 65 -15.31 -5.73 -8.43
CA GLN A 65 -14.99 -4.64 -7.50
C GLN A 65 -13.60 -4.81 -6.89
N LYS A 66 -13.24 -6.02 -6.46
CA LYS A 66 -11.89 -6.33 -5.94
C LYS A 66 -10.81 -6.11 -6.99
N GLU A 67 -11.09 -6.44 -8.25
CA GLU A 67 -10.16 -6.18 -9.36
C GLU A 67 -9.99 -4.68 -9.61
N ILE A 68 -11.07 -3.90 -9.61
CA ILE A 68 -11.03 -2.44 -9.71
C ILE A 68 -10.24 -1.83 -8.54
N ASP A 69 -10.50 -2.25 -7.31
CA ASP A 69 -9.81 -1.75 -6.13
C ASP A 69 -8.31 -2.07 -6.18
N SER A 70 -7.97 -3.29 -6.60
CA SER A 70 -6.58 -3.72 -6.82
C SER A 70 -5.89 -2.90 -7.91
N MET A 71 -6.58 -2.65 -9.03
CA MET A 71 -6.07 -1.78 -10.10
C MET A 71 -5.86 -0.34 -9.60
N ASN A 72 -6.80 0.21 -8.84
CA ASN A 72 -6.69 1.55 -8.28
C ASN A 72 -5.50 1.67 -7.32
N LEU A 73 -5.28 0.67 -6.46
CA LEU A 73 -4.11 0.62 -5.57
C LEU A 73 -2.80 0.56 -6.36
N LYS A 74 -2.74 -0.23 -7.43
CA LYS A 74 -1.56 -0.28 -8.32
C LYS A 74 -1.31 1.05 -9.02
N ILE A 75 -2.36 1.68 -9.56
CA ILE A 75 -2.26 2.99 -10.22
C ILE A 75 -1.71 4.02 -9.23
N LYS A 76 -2.19 4.01 -7.98
CA LYS A 76 -1.70 4.91 -6.94
C LYS A 76 -0.21 4.67 -6.62
N ASP A 77 0.19 3.42 -6.42
CA ASP A 77 1.59 3.05 -6.16
C ASP A 77 2.52 3.42 -7.32
N ASP A 78 2.10 3.14 -8.56
CA ASP A 78 2.85 3.51 -9.76
C ASP A 78 2.97 5.03 -9.90
N HIS A 79 1.90 5.76 -9.61
CA HIS A 79 1.92 7.22 -9.63
C HIS A 79 2.89 7.79 -8.58
N GLU A 80 2.87 7.28 -7.34
CA GLU A 80 3.80 7.69 -6.28
C GLU A 80 5.26 7.37 -6.64
N LYS A 81 5.52 6.21 -7.24
CA LYS A 81 6.86 5.86 -7.75
C LYS A 81 7.32 6.79 -8.86
N GLN A 82 6.45 7.12 -9.81
CA GLN A 82 6.75 8.06 -10.89
C GLN A 82 7.03 9.47 -10.37
N LEU A 83 6.26 9.93 -9.39
CA LEU A 83 6.54 11.20 -8.72
C LEU A 83 7.89 11.18 -8.02
N LYS A 84 8.20 10.13 -7.25
CA LYS A 84 9.51 9.96 -6.59
C LYS A 84 10.67 9.99 -7.59
N ILE A 85 10.55 9.27 -8.72
CA ILE A 85 11.57 9.27 -9.78
C ILE A 85 11.74 10.67 -10.37
N LYS A 86 10.64 11.39 -10.64
CA LYS A 86 10.69 12.76 -11.16
C LYS A 86 11.36 13.71 -10.17
N GLU A 87 10.96 13.67 -8.90
CA GLU A 87 11.55 14.48 -7.83
C GLU A 87 13.06 14.20 -7.71
N MET A 88 13.47 12.93 -7.62
CA MET A 88 14.87 12.51 -7.49
C MET A 88 15.76 12.94 -8.66
N ASN A 89 15.20 13.16 -9.84
CA ASN A 89 15.93 13.55 -11.05
C ASN A 89 15.83 15.04 -11.36
N ALA A 90 14.97 15.80 -10.67
CA ALA A 90 14.86 17.24 -10.86
C ALA A 90 16.05 17.96 -10.21
N PRO A 91 16.87 18.71 -10.98
CA PRO A 91 17.97 19.48 -10.42
C PRO A 91 17.46 20.74 -9.73
N VAL A 92 18.00 21.04 -8.54
CA VAL A 92 17.81 22.36 -7.92
C VAL A 92 18.71 23.41 -8.58
N ASN A 93 18.14 24.57 -8.91
CA ASN A 93 18.93 25.76 -9.19
C ASN A 93 19.15 26.54 -7.90
N ALA A 94 20.23 26.23 -7.17
CA ALA A 94 20.59 26.86 -5.92
C ALA A 94 21.92 27.63 -6.04
N SER A 95 22.02 28.76 -5.37
CA SER A 95 23.20 29.60 -5.20
C SER A 95 23.94 29.22 -3.91
N VAL A 96 25.20 29.63 -3.79
CA VAL A 96 25.93 29.52 -2.52
C VAL A 96 25.21 30.36 -1.46
N GLY A 97 24.98 29.77 -0.29
CA GLY A 97 24.20 30.36 0.81
C GLY A 97 22.73 29.92 0.86
N ASP A 98 22.19 29.34 -0.21
CA ASP A 98 20.79 28.90 -0.23
C ASP A 98 20.57 27.70 0.71
N LEU A 99 19.39 27.68 1.35
CA LEU A 99 18.91 26.55 2.14
C LEU A 99 18.05 25.63 1.25
N ILE A 100 18.51 24.40 1.06
CA ILE A 100 17.83 23.40 0.25
C ILE A 100 17.43 22.19 1.10
N CYS A 101 16.38 21.49 0.68
CA CYS A 101 15.94 20.23 1.29
C CYS A 101 15.78 19.10 0.28
N ARG A 102 15.89 17.88 0.78
CA ARG A 102 15.69 16.63 0.03
C ARG A 102 14.99 15.63 0.93
N LYS A 103 13.99 14.91 0.41
CA LYS A 103 13.41 13.75 1.12
C LYS A 103 14.51 12.72 1.41
N ASP A 104 14.48 12.10 2.58
CA ASP A 104 15.28 10.92 2.83
C ASP A 104 14.66 9.73 2.11
N TYR A 105 15.14 9.47 0.89
CA TYR A 105 14.66 8.37 0.07
C TYR A 105 15.19 7.00 0.49
N GLU A 106 16.20 6.96 1.37
CA GLU A 106 16.83 5.75 1.91
C GLU A 106 16.15 5.27 3.19
N ALA A 107 15.44 6.18 3.88
CA ALA A 107 14.58 5.86 4.99
C ALA A 107 13.51 4.82 4.63
N LYS A 108 13.46 3.75 5.42
CA LYS A 108 12.41 2.74 5.36
C LYS A 108 11.14 3.26 6.06
N PRO A 109 9.93 2.87 5.62
CA PRO A 109 8.68 3.40 6.16
C PRO A 109 8.47 3.26 7.67
N TYR A 110 9.16 2.31 8.30
CA TYR A 110 9.06 2.04 9.74
C TYR A 110 10.16 2.70 10.58
N GLN A 111 11.14 3.36 9.96
CA GLN A 111 12.22 4.01 10.71
C GLN A 111 11.76 5.29 11.39
N TYR A 112 10.82 6.02 10.78
CA TYR A 112 10.36 7.32 11.23
C TYR A 112 8.83 7.37 11.26
N PRO A 113 8.22 8.20 12.13
CA PRO A 113 6.77 8.33 12.23
C PRO A 113 6.14 9.05 11.02
N GLY A 114 6.95 9.57 10.10
CA GLY A 114 6.51 10.24 8.87
C GLY A 114 7.64 10.39 7.85
N ILE A 115 7.41 11.21 6.83
CA ILE A 115 8.43 11.49 5.80
C ILE A 115 9.54 12.33 6.41
N ALA A 116 10.78 11.84 6.32
CA ALA A 116 11.96 12.58 6.75
C ALA A 116 12.61 13.35 5.59
N TYR A 117 13.26 14.46 5.92
CA TYR A 117 13.94 15.35 4.99
C TYR A 117 15.28 15.78 5.58
N TYR A 118 16.30 15.84 4.73
CA TYR A 118 17.53 16.57 5.02
C TYR A 118 17.35 18.04 4.63
N LYS A 119 17.86 18.96 5.44
CA LYS A 119 18.09 20.37 5.09
C LYS A 119 19.59 20.66 5.09
N ALA A 120 20.04 21.44 4.12
CA ALA A 120 21.44 21.77 3.96
C ALA A 120 21.65 23.16 3.38
N TYR A 121 22.72 23.84 3.80
CA TYR A 121 23.21 25.05 3.14
C TYR A 121 24.16 24.69 2.00
N VAL A 122 24.06 25.42 0.89
CA VAL A 122 25.02 25.31 -0.23
C VAL A 122 26.29 26.09 0.10
N GLU A 123 27.40 25.40 0.30
CA GLU A 123 28.70 26.01 0.62
C GLU A 123 29.51 26.32 -0.65
N ARG A 124 29.44 25.42 -1.65
CA ARG A 124 30.22 25.55 -2.90
C ARG A 124 29.52 24.83 -4.06
N LYS A 125 29.81 25.25 -5.29
CA LYS A 125 29.38 24.59 -6.53
C LYS A 125 30.61 24.25 -7.37
N GLU A 126 30.72 23.00 -7.82
CA GLU A 126 31.85 22.53 -8.63
C GLU A 126 31.42 21.33 -9.49
N ASN A 127 31.72 21.36 -10.80
CA ASN A 127 31.50 20.24 -11.73
C ASN A 127 30.14 19.52 -11.57
N ASN A 128 29.06 20.29 -11.64
CA ASN A 128 27.67 19.82 -11.48
C ASN A 128 27.39 19.10 -10.15
N LYS A 129 28.16 19.41 -9.11
CA LYS A 129 27.93 19.00 -7.72
C LYS A 129 27.82 20.21 -6.82
N LEU A 130 27.12 20.02 -5.72
CA LEU A 130 26.99 20.97 -4.64
C LEU A 130 27.76 20.43 -3.43
N GLN A 131 28.60 21.26 -2.83
CA GLN A 131 29.09 21.01 -1.48
C GLN A 131 28.03 21.53 -0.51
N LEU A 132 27.51 20.65 0.31
CA LEU A 132 26.37 20.92 1.17
C LEU A 132 26.77 20.73 2.62
N ARG A 133 26.40 21.68 3.48
CA ARG A 133 26.46 21.54 4.93
C ARG A 133 25.08 21.12 5.44
N LEU A 134 24.94 19.86 5.82
CA LEU A 134 23.75 19.33 6.47
C LEU A 134 23.55 20.04 7.82
N VAL A 135 22.32 20.51 8.07
CA VAL A 135 21.99 21.24 9.29
C VAL A 135 20.79 20.66 10.04
N TRP A 136 19.96 19.87 9.36
CA TRP A 136 18.80 19.26 9.99
C TRP A 136 18.36 18.00 9.25
N HIS A 137 17.88 17.02 10.02
CA HIS A 137 17.23 15.83 9.52
C HIS A 137 16.01 15.54 10.39
N GLY A 138 14.85 15.34 9.77
CA GLY A 138 13.61 15.07 10.49
C GLY A 138 12.39 15.25 9.62
N GLY A 139 11.22 15.29 10.24
CA GLY A 139 9.95 15.51 9.57
C GLY A 139 8.96 16.22 10.49
N ASP A 140 7.68 16.10 10.15
CA ASP A 140 6.63 16.72 10.94
C ASP A 140 6.53 16.10 12.34
N GLY A 141 6.86 16.90 13.36
CA GLY A 141 6.84 16.46 14.77
C GLY A 141 8.00 15.58 15.22
N PHE A 142 9.05 15.37 14.42
CA PHE A 142 10.22 14.56 14.84
C PHE A 142 11.56 15.03 14.25
N VAL A 143 12.64 14.72 14.97
CA VAL A 143 14.03 15.01 14.57
C VAL A 143 14.85 13.73 14.63
N VAL A 144 15.73 13.55 13.65
CA VAL A 144 16.68 12.44 13.57
C VAL A 144 18.08 12.99 13.90
N ASN A 145 18.71 12.43 14.94
CA ASN A 145 20.00 12.91 15.45
C ASN A 145 21.17 12.12 14.83
N ASP A 146 21.32 12.20 13.51
CA ASP A 146 22.38 11.51 12.76
C ASP A 146 23.40 12.47 12.12
N ILE A 147 23.10 13.77 12.09
CA ILE A 147 24.03 14.80 11.64
C ILE A 147 24.95 15.20 12.82
N SER A 148 26.25 14.92 12.67
CA SER A 148 27.28 15.36 13.62
C SER A 148 28.00 16.62 13.14
N THR A 149 28.50 17.44 14.08
CA THR A 149 29.27 18.66 13.79
C THR A 149 30.59 18.41 13.06
N ILE A 150 31.08 17.17 13.06
CA ILE A 150 32.37 16.78 12.47
C ILE A 150 32.17 16.32 11.01
N ASN A 151 31.05 15.67 10.70
CA ASN A 151 30.79 15.04 9.40
C ASN A 151 29.49 15.55 8.74
N ASN A 152 29.25 16.86 8.75
CA ASN A 152 28.05 17.44 8.13
C ASN A 152 28.27 18.02 6.73
N ILE A 153 29.49 17.97 6.20
CA ILE A 153 29.77 18.46 4.84
C ILE A 153 29.81 17.29 3.86
N ILE A 154 28.97 17.34 2.83
CA ILE A 154 28.89 16.31 1.79
C ILE A 154 28.99 16.94 0.40
N TRP A 155 29.43 16.14 -0.57
CA TRP A 155 29.26 16.47 -2.00
C TRP A 155 28.06 15.71 -2.54
N SER A 156 27.11 16.43 -3.12
CA SER A 156 25.87 15.86 -3.67
C SER A 156 25.60 16.35 -5.09
N SER A 157 24.88 15.55 -5.87
CA SER A 157 24.26 16.02 -7.12
C SER A 157 23.18 17.06 -6.79
N PRO A 158 22.95 18.09 -7.63
CA PRO A 158 21.80 18.98 -7.47
C PRO A 158 20.44 18.27 -7.62
N ASN A 159 20.42 17.07 -8.19
CA ASN A 159 19.19 16.30 -8.42
C ASN A 159 18.55 15.84 -7.09
N GLY A 160 17.23 15.92 -7.01
CA GLY A 160 16.46 15.49 -5.83
C GLY A 160 16.34 16.55 -4.74
N TRP A 161 17.19 17.58 -4.77
CA TRP A 161 17.09 18.72 -3.89
C TRP A 161 16.05 19.72 -4.40
N LYS A 162 15.51 20.53 -3.50
CA LYS A 162 14.66 21.68 -3.79
C LYS A 162 14.93 22.79 -2.78
N HIS A 163 14.52 24.02 -3.08
CA HIS A 163 14.49 25.08 -2.07
C HIS A 163 13.56 24.67 -0.93
N CYS A 164 13.98 24.94 0.31
CA CYS A 164 13.11 24.77 1.47
C CYS A 164 11.96 25.77 1.40
N ASP A 165 10.76 25.28 1.70
CA ASP A 165 9.57 26.10 1.97
C ASP A 165 9.59 26.62 3.42
#